data_AF-A0A967UHG2-F1
#
_entry.id   AF-A0A967UHG2-F1
#
_cell.length_a   1.000
_cell.length_b   1.000
_cell.length_c   1.000
_cell.angle_alpha   90.00
_cell.angle_beta   90.00
_cell.angle_gamma   90.00
#
_symmetry.space_group_name_H-M   'P 1'
#
loop_
_entity.id
_entity.type
_entity.pdbx_description
1 polymer ?
#
loop_
_entity_poly.entity_id
_entity_poly.type
_entity_poly.pdbx_seq_one_letter_code
_entity_poly.pdbx_strand_id
1 'polypeptide(L)' 'APSDIDALVMATSTPDQTFPSTATKVQAALGMGASFAYDIQAVCAGFVYALVSANALIVSGQAKR' A
#
# COMPACT_ATOMS: atom_id res chain seq x y z
N ALA A 1 -11.46 -11.42 0.97
CA ALA A 1 -10.89 -11.37 2.33
C ALA A 1 -9.61 -10.53 2.29
N PRO A 2 -9.08 -10.03 3.42
CA PRO A 2 -7.80 -9.31 3.44
C PRO A 2 -6.66 -10.11 2.78
N SER A 3 -6.73 -11.44 2.82
CA SER A 3 -5.82 -12.37 2.14
C SER A 3 -5.88 -12.36 0.61
N ASP A 4 -6.91 -11.76 0.00
CA ASP A 4 -7.11 -11.73 -1.46
C ASP A 4 -6.58 -10.43 -2.09
N ILE A 5 -6.02 -9.53 -1.27
CA ILE A 5 -5.42 -8.28 -1.72
C ILE A 5 -3.96 -8.56 -2.03
N ASP A 6 -3.52 -8.24 -3.25
CA ASP A 6 -2.17 -8.52 -3.71
C ASP A 6 -1.20 -7.40 -3.27
N ALA A 7 -1.71 -6.16 -3.17
CA ALA A 7 -0.92 -4.97 -2.85
C ALA A 7 -1.62 -4.01 -1.86
N LEU A 8 -0.88 -3.50 -0.88
CA LEU A 8 -1.29 -2.38 -0.02
C LEU A 8 -0.41 -1.15 -0.30
N VAL A 9 -1.02 -0.10 -0.85
CA VAL A 9 -0.37 1.18 -1.11
C VAL A 9 -0.89 2.19 -0.10
N MET A 10 -0.06 2.60 0.87
CA MET A 10 -0.48 3.54 1.91
C MET A 10 0.04 4.95 1.65
N ALA A 11 -0.86 5.90 1.47
CA ALA A 11 -0.47 7.31 1.39
C ALA A 11 -0.39 7.91 2.80
N THR A 12 0.81 8.29 3.25
CA THR A 12 0.98 9.02 4.51
C THR A 12 2.17 9.97 4.45
N SER A 13 2.07 11.11 5.14
CA SER A 13 3.22 12.00 5.41
C SER A 13 3.52 12.14 6.89
N THR A 14 2.87 11.30 7.69
CA THR A 14 3.08 11.15 9.12
C THR A 14 3.20 9.64 9.42
N PRO A 15 4.21 8.94 8.88
CA PRO A 15 4.43 7.55 9.24
C PRO A 15 4.79 7.46 10.73
N ASP A 16 4.43 6.36 11.39
CA ASP A 16 4.71 6.21 12.83
C ASP A 16 6.21 6.16 13.11
N GLN A 17 6.97 5.57 12.18
CA GLN A 17 8.43 5.39 12.24
C GLN A 17 9.02 5.39 10.83
N THR A 18 10.32 5.64 10.68
CA THR A 18 11.02 5.58 9.38
C THR A 18 11.06 4.18 8.79
N PHE A 19 11.19 3.15 9.63
CA PHE A 19 11.14 1.75 9.23
C PHE A 19 10.69 0.90 10.43
N PRO A 20 9.87 -0.15 10.24
CA PRO A 20 9.23 -0.57 8.99
C PRO A 20 8.11 0.41 8.55
N SER A 21 7.70 0.33 7.27
CA SER A 21 6.62 1.17 6.73
C SER A 21 5.33 0.99 7.52
N THR A 22 4.51 2.03 7.62
CA THR A 22 3.21 1.90 8.31
C THR A 22 2.28 0.96 7.51
N ALA A 23 2.40 0.90 6.18
CA ALA A 23 1.75 -0.08 5.31
C ALA A 23 1.96 -1.53 5.78
N THR A 24 3.19 -1.94 6.09
CA THR A 24 3.47 -3.33 6.54
C THR A 24 2.89 -3.65 7.92
N LYS A 25 2.76 -2.65 8.79
CA LYS A 25 2.08 -2.81 10.09
C LYS A 25 0.58 -3.01 9.90
N VAL A 26 -0.05 -2.23 9.01
CA VAL A 26 -1.46 -2.39 8.66
C VAL A 26 -1.71 -3.74 8.00
N GLN A 27 -0.84 -4.16 7.07
CA GLN A 27 -0.88 -5.47 6.44
C GLN A 27 -0.89 -6.60 7.48
N ALA A 28 0.01 -6.55 8.46
CA ALA A 28 0.09 -7.54 9.53
C ALA A 28 -1.17 -7.52 10.41
N ALA A 29 -1.64 -6.34 10.80
CA ALA A 29 -2.83 -6.19 11.64
C ALA A 29 -4.12 -6.70 10.96
N LEU A 30 -4.20 -6.58 9.62
CA LEU A 30 -5.33 -7.05 8.82
C LEU A 30 -5.21 -8.52 8.38
N GLY A 31 -4.08 -9.18 8.65
CA GLY A 31 -3.85 -10.57 8.25
C GLY A 31 -3.76 -10.76 6.73
N MET A 32 -3.19 -9.80 6.00
CA MET A 32 -3.18 -9.75 4.52
C MET A 32 -2.18 -10.70 3.84
N GLY A 33 -1.69 -11.74 4.53
CA GLY A 33 -0.81 -12.76 3.94
C GLY A 33 0.43 -12.20 3.21
N ALA A 34 0.86 -12.88 2.16
CA ALA A 34 2.06 -12.56 1.37
C ALA A 34 1.84 -11.47 0.31
N SER A 35 1.15 -10.39 0.68
CA SER A 35 0.94 -9.20 -0.16
C SER A 35 2.12 -8.23 -0.09
N PHE A 36 2.29 -7.39 -1.11
CA PHE A 36 3.30 -6.33 -1.12
C PHE A 36 2.73 -5.07 -0.45
N ALA A 37 3.43 -4.49 0.52
CA ALA A 37 2.97 -3.30 1.23
C ALA A 37 4.04 -2.21 1.31
N TYR A 38 3.70 -0.99 0.92
CA TYR A 38 4.63 0.15 0.94
C TYR A 38 3.92 1.49 1.14
N ASP A 39 4.69 2.46 1.64
CA ASP A 39 4.22 3.83 1.86
C ASP A 39 4.55 4.73 0.66
N ILE A 40 3.66 5.68 0.37
CA ILE A 40 3.90 6.82 -0.52
C ILE A 40 3.81 8.10 0.28
N GLN A 41 4.85 8.92 0.18
CA GLN A 41 4.94 10.21 0.87
C GLN A 41 4.77 11.37 -0.12
N ALA A 42 3.55 11.85 -0.30
CA ALA A 42 3.22 12.97 -1.20
C ALA A 42 2.20 13.97 -0.61
N VAL A 43 2.14 14.08 0.73
CA VAL A 43 1.28 15.01 1.50
C VAL A 43 -0.17 14.99 0.97
N CYS A 44 -0.74 16.15 0.61
CA CYS A 44 -2.12 16.29 0.16
C CYS A 44 -2.39 15.58 -1.17
N ALA A 45 -1.36 15.35 -1.99
CA ALA A 45 -1.48 14.60 -3.24
C ALA A 45 -1.34 13.08 -3.04
N GLY A 46 -1.11 12.62 -1.79
CA GLY A 46 -0.85 11.23 -1.44
C GLY A 46 -1.86 10.25 -2.03
N PHE A 47 -3.15 10.55 -1.90
CA PHE A 47 -4.20 9.66 -2.44
C PHE A 47 -4.14 9.52 -3.96
N VAL A 48 -3.93 10.62 -4.69
CA VAL A 48 -3.85 10.59 -6.16
C VAL A 48 -2.64 9.78 -6.62
N TYR A 49 -1.49 9.95 -5.95
CA TYR A 49 -0.30 9.14 -6.23
C TYR A 49 -0.54 7.65 -5.94
N ALA A 50 -1.13 7.33 -4.78
CA ALA A 50 -1.46 5.95 -4.42
C ALA A 50 -2.43 5.30 -5.41
N LEU A 51 -3.45 6.05 -5.87
CA LEU A 51 -4.41 5.55 -6.85
C LEU A 51 -3.74 5.26 -8.21
N VAL A 52 -2.89 6.17 -8.69
CA VAL A 52 -2.16 5.97 -9.96
C VAL A 52 -1.19 4.79 -9.84
N SER A 53 -0.49 4.66 -8.71
CA SER A 53 0.37 3.50 -8.45
C SER A 53 -0.40 2.19 -8.41
N ALA A 54 -1.53 2.14 -7.70
CA ALA A 54 -2.38 0.94 -7.65
C ALA A 54 -2.90 0.57 -9.05
N ASN A 55 -3.34 1.56 -9.83
CA ASN A 55 -3.74 1.35 -11.22
C ASN A 55 -2.59 0.80 -12.08
N ALA A 56 -1.38 1.32 -11.94
CA ALA A 56 -0.21 0.82 -12.67
C ALA A 56 0.10 -0.65 -12.30
N LEU A 57 -0.02 -1.03 -11.03
CA LEU A 57 0.15 -2.43 -10.59
C LEU A 57 -0.88 -3.35 -11.26
N ILE A 58 -2.14 -2.92 -11.34
CA ILE A 58 -3.22 -3.69 -11.98
C ILE A 58 -3.01 -3.79 -13.50
N VAL A 59 -2.78 -2.66 -14.17
CA VAL A 59 -2.64 -2.61 -15.64
C VAL A 59 -1.40 -3.36 -16.13
N SER A 60 -0.32 -3.36 -15.35
CA SER A 60 0.89 -4.13 -15.67
C SER A 60 0.79 -5.63 -15.33
N GLY A 61 -0.29 -6.07 -14.70
CA GLY A 61 -0.49 -7.47 -14.28
C GLY A 61 0.33 -7.88 -13.04
N GLN A 62 0.91 -6.93 -12.32
CA GLN A 62 1.66 -7.19 -11.08
C GLN A 62 0.73 -7.43 -9.87
N ALA A 63 -0.48 -6.87 -9.90
CA ALA A 63 -1.53 -7.12 -8.92
C ALA A 63 -2.86 -7.37 -9.65
N LYS A 64 -3.74 -8.16 -9.07
CA LYS A 64 -5.11 -8.34 -9.55
C LYS A 64 -6.07 -7.44 -8.77
N ARG A 65 -5.87 -7.30 -7.44
CA ARG A 65 -6.74 -6.54 -6.53
C ARG A 65 -6.00 -5.90 -5.37
#